data_AF-K1T9A8-F1
#
_entry.id   AF-K1T9A8-F1
#
_cell.length_a   1.000
_cell.length_b   1.000
_cell.length_c   1.000
_cell.angle_alpha   90.00
_cell.angle_beta   90.00
_cell.angle_gamma   90.00
#
_symmetry.space_group_name_H-M   'P 1'
#
loop_
_entity.id
_entity.type
_entity.pdbx_description
1 polymer ?
#
loop_
_entity_poly.entity_id
_entity_poly.type
_entity_poly.pdbx_seq_one_letter_code
_entity_poly.pdbx_strand_id
1 'polypeptide(L)'
;MIRIWGGGYYESDEFYNLCDKKGILVWQDFQFACQAYPFFDNDFLDNVKEEVKYNVKRLCHHPSLAVWNGNNEIEDMHMAWVHMQKYVKWTEKFFYHILEPEIRKYDKNTPYTPGSPVGESHNVGVESDNVGDTHLWGVWHGLKPMNYYRKRMTRFCSEFGFESLPDMKAIEKFAKPSDYSLSSDVFKSQPKMCQRQ
;
A
#
# COMPACT_ATOMS: atom_id res chain seq x y z
N MET A 1 4.82 -13.23 5.79
CA MET A 1 5.20 -11.99 5.09
C MET A 1 4.41 -10.85 5.69
N ILE A 2 5.01 -9.66 5.79
CA ILE A 2 4.33 -8.41 6.19
C ILE A 2 4.59 -7.40 5.07
N ARG A 3 3.53 -6.70 4.65
CA ARG A 3 3.65 -5.57 3.72
C ARG A 3 3.72 -4.28 4.53
N ILE A 4 4.77 -3.49 4.30
CA ILE A 4 4.86 -2.12 4.82
C ILE A 4 4.20 -1.22 3.76
N TRP A 5 2.94 -0.87 4.02
CA TRP A 5 2.07 -0.11 3.11
C TRP A 5 2.55 1.33 2.87
N GLY A 6 2.47 1.79 1.62
CA GLY A 6 3.11 3.02 1.12
C GLY A 6 2.53 4.37 1.56
N GLY A 7 1.50 4.45 2.39
CA GLY A 7 1.12 5.72 3.02
C GLY A 7 1.49 5.81 4.50
N GLY A 8 2.36 4.90 4.96
CA GLY A 8 2.96 4.91 6.28
C GLY A 8 4.33 5.60 6.26
N TYR A 9 5.32 4.89 6.79
CA TYR A 9 6.72 5.30 6.79
C TYR A 9 7.60 4.08 6.54
N TYR A 10 8.83 4.30 6.06
CA TYR A 10 9.85 3.24 6.14
C TYR A 10 10.11 2.95 7.61
N GLU A 11 10.06 1.69 7.98
CA GLU A 11 10.17 1.29 9.38
C GLU A 11 11.57 1.52 9.96
N SER A 12 11.66 1.39 11.28
CA SER A 12 12.93 1.43 12.00
C SER A 12 13.85 0.26 11.65
N ASP A 13 15.16 0.42 11.78
CA ASP A 13 16.11 -0.69 11.58
C ASP A 13 15.83 -1.88 12.52
N GLU A 14 15.31 -1.61 13.72
CA GLU A 14 14.91 -2.65 14.67
C GLU A 14 13.78 -3.54 14.13
N PHE A 15 12.82 -2.97 13.40
CA PHE A 15 11.76 -3.74 12.75
C PHE A 15 12.35 -4.76 11.76
N TYR A 16 13.22 -4.33 10.85
CA TYR A 16 13.82 -5.23 9.85
C TYR A 16 14.75 -6.25 10.50
N ASN A 17 15.53 -5.86 11.51
CA ASN A 17 16.34 -6.80 12.30
C ASN A 17 15.49 -7.88 12.98
N LEU A 18 14.29 -7.53 13.47
CA LEU A 18 13.36 -8.50 14.05
C LEU A 18 12.75 -9.40 12.97
N CYS A 19 12.41 -8.87 11.80
CA CYS A 19 11.95 -9.65 10.66
C CYS A 19 13.00 -10.65 10.19
N ASP A 20 14.26 -10.23 10.08
CA ASP A 20 15.41 -11.10 9.76
C ASP A 20 15.52 -12.24 10.77
N LYS A 21 15.55 -11.90 12.07
CA LYS A 21 15.69 -12.88 13.15
C LYS A 21 14.52 -13.86 13.21
N LYS A 22 13.31 -13.44 12.84
CA LYS A 22 12.09 -14.25 12.90
C LYS A 22 11.76 -14.94 11.57
N GLY A 23 12.52 -14.69 10.51
CA GLY A 23 12.23 -15.22 9.17
C GLY A 23 10.92 -14.70 8.58
N ILE A 24 10.53 -13.46 8.89
CA ILE A 24 9.32 -12.84 8.35
C ILE A 24 9.70 -12.00 7.15
N LEU A 25 9.30 -12.44 5.95
CA LEU A 25 9.52 -11.67 4.71
C LEU A 25 8.82 -10.31 4.76
N VAL A 26 9.47 -9.29 4.21
CA VAL A 26 8.98 -7.91 4.10
C VAL A 26 8.76 -7.56 2.63
N TRP A 27 7.53 -7.16 2.31
CA TRP A 27 7.19 -6.47 1.07
C TRP A 27 7.20 -4.97 1.38
N GLN A 28 8.16 -4.23 0.80
CA GLN A 28 8.37 -2.82 1.11
C GLN A 28 7.83 -1.91 0.01
N ASP A 29 6.79 -1.14 0.30
CA ASP A 29 6.37 -0.05 -0.58
C ASP A 29 7.32 1.14 -0.44
N PHE A 30 7.58 1.88 -1.52
CA PHE A 30 7.98 3.29 -1.38
C PHE A 30 6.78 4.10 -0.89
N GLN A 31 7.03 5.22 -0.22
CA GLN A 31 6.00 5.95 0.53
C GLN A 31 5.10 6.82 -0.35
N PHE A 32 4.46 6.18 -1.33
CA PHE A 32 3.44 6.72 -2.23
C PHE A 32 2.17 5.88 -2.15
N ALA A 33 1.01 6.52 -1.95
CA ALA A 33 -0.26 5.81 -1.86
C ALA A 33 -1.44 6.64 -2.36
N CYS A 34 -2.35 5.99 -3.08
CA CYS A 34 -3.72 6.41 -3.40
C CYS A 34 -3.88 7.75 -4.14
N GLN A 35 -2.78 8.40 -4.56
CA GLN A 35 -2.81 9.69 -5.24
C GLN A 35 -1.64 9.84 -6.20
N ALA A 36 -1.83 10.62 -7.27
CA ALA A 36 -0.74 10.99 -8.16
C ALA A 36 0.16 12.07 -7.56
N TYR A 37 1.48 11.95 -7.79
CA TYR A 37 2.49 12.87 -7.25
C TYR A 37 3.16 13.69 -8.36
N PRO A 38 3.70 14.89 -8.05
CA PRO A 38 4.24 15.80 -9.04
C PRO A 38 5.66 15.44 -9.48
N PHE A 39 5.92 14.21 -9.94
CA PHE A 39 7.27 13.76 -10.37
C PHE A 39 7.86 14.55 -11.56
N PHE A 40 7.07 15.39 -12.22
CA PHE A 40 7.51 16.31 -13.25
C PHE A 40 8.19 17.58 -12.73
N ASP A 41 8.06 17.84 -11.44
CA ASP A 41 8.76 18.92 -10.76
C ASP A 41 10.14 18.40 -10.37
N ASN A 42 11.20 19.07 -10.82
CA ASN A 42 12.57 18.58 -10.64
C ASN A 42 12.98 18.58 -9.18
N ASP A 43 12.58 19.59 -8.40
CA ASP A 43 12.93 19.69 -6.98
C ASP A 43 12.27 18.55 -6.21
N PHE A 44 10.99 18.26 -6.50
CA PHE A 44 10.30 17.11 -5.94
C PHE A 44 10.96 15.78 -6.35
N LEU A 45 11.26 15.60 -7.63
CA LEU A 45 11.85 14.37 -8.16
C LEU A 45 13.24 14.11 -7.58
N ASP A 46 14.08 15.14 -7.47
CA ASP A 46 15.43 15.00 -6.93
C ASP A 46 15.40 14.72 -5.43
N ASN A 47 14.47 15.34 -4.69
CA ASN A 47 14.23 15.00 -3.29
C ASN A 47 13.81 13.53 -3.12
N VAL A 48 12.87 13.05 -3.94
CA VAL A 48 12.45 11.64 -3.94
C VAL A 48 13.61 10.69 -4.26
N LYS A 49 14.49 11.03 -5.20
CA LYS A 49 15.66 10.19 -5.51
C LYS A 49 16.64 10.08 -4.34
N GLU A 50 16.83 11.15 -3.58
CA GLU A 50 17.65 11.09 -2.37
C GLU A 50 16.99 10.24 -1.27
N GLU A 51 15.65 10.30 -1.12
CA GLU A 51 14.89 9.38 -0.26
C GLU A 51 15.06 7.91 -0.67
N VAL A 52 14.92 7.62 -1.97
CA VAL A 52 15.10 6.27 -2.53
C VAL A 52 16.51 5.77 -2.26
N LYS A 53 17.52 6.56 -2.60
CA LYS A 53 18.92 6.24 -2.33
C LYS A 53 19.18 5.95 -0.86
N TYR A 54 18.67 6.79 0.04
CA TYR A 54 18.85 6.60 1.47
C TYR A 54 18.24 5.28 1.93
N ASN A 55 16.95 5.05 1.65
CA ASN A 55 16.24 3.88 2.15
C ASN A 55 16.67 2.58 1.48
N VAL A 56 16.98 2.57 0.18
CA VAL A 56 17.49 1.36 -0.48
C VAL A 56 18.84 0.98 0.12
N LYS A 57 19.79 1.92 0.28
CA LYS A 57 21.08 1.61 0.91
C LYS A 57 20.93 1.13 2.35
N ARG A 58 19.98 1.72 3.09
CA ARG A 58 19.71 1.34 4.47
C ARG A 58 19.11 -0.06 4.56
N LEU A 59 18.25 -0.46 3.62
CA LEU A 59 17.42 -1.66 3.78
C LEU A 59 17.85 -2.87 2.95
N CYS A 60 18.58 -2.68 1.85
CA CYS A 60 18.85 -3.75 0.87
C CYS A 60 19.70 -4.92 1.40
N HIS A 61 20.33 -4.78 2.56
CA HIS A 61 21.12 -5.83 3.18
C HIS A 61 20.31 -6.75 4.11
N HIS A 62 19.05 -6.41 4.40
CA HIS A 62 18.17 -7.24 5.24
C HIS A 62 17.68 -8.47 4.45
N PRO A 63 18.02 -9.70 4.87
CA PRO A 63 17.54 -10.91 4.20
C PRO A 63 16.02 -11.09 4.26
N SER A 64 15.32 -10.43 5.20
CA SER A 64 13.86 -10.41 5.22
C SER A 64 13.25 -9.62 4.08
N LEU A 65 13.96 -8.65 3.49
CA LEU A 65 13.44 -7.84 2.40
C LEU A 65 13.24 -8.71 1.15
N ALA A 66 11.97 -8.91 0.78
CA ALA A 66 11.60 -9.83 -0.29
C ALA A 66 11.28 -9.13 -1.60
N VAL A 67 10.63 -7.96 -1.55
CA VAL A 67 10.16 -7.21 -2.72
C VAL A 67 10.17 -5.72 -2.41
N TRP A 68 10.62 -4.92 -3.37
CA TRP A 68 10.35 -3.49 -3.46
C TRP A 68 9.08 -3.24 -4.27
N ASN A 69 8.19 -2.37 -3.80
CA ASN A 69 6.97 -2.00 -4.50
C ASN A 69 6.88 -0.48 -4.67
N GLY A 70 6.57 -0.02 -5.87
CA GLY A 70 6.61 1.41 -6.19
C GLY A 70 5.57 2.24 -5.43
N ASN A 71 4.33 1.76 -5.31
CA ASN A 71 3.26 2.50 -4.64
C ASN A 71 2.06 1.61 -4.27
N ASN A 72 1.15 2.18 -3.48
CA ASN A 72 -0.18 1.62 -3.24
C ASN A 72 -1.25 2.30 -4.13
N GLU A 73 -2.00 1.51 -4.90
CA GLU A 73 -3.28 1.84 -5.55
C GLU A 73 -3.30 3.10 -6.44
N ILE A 74 -2.16 3.64 -6.87
CA ILE A 74 -2.17 4.81 -7.75
C ILE A 74 -2.80 4.44 -9.11
N GLU A 75 -2.53 3.26 -9.64
CA GLU A 75 -3.20 2.83 -10.88
C GLU A 75 -4.65 2.47 -10.68
N ASP A 76 -4.98 1.83 -9.56
CA ASP A 76 -6.36 1.46 -9.25
C ASP A 76 -7.26 2.69 -9.12
N MET A 77 -6.73 3.77 -8.54
CA MET A 77 -7.42 5.04 -8.35
C MET A 77 -7.25 6.02 -9.53
N HIS A 78 -6.64 5.62 -10.65
CA HIS A 78 -6.28 6.54 -11.75
C HIS A 78 -7.46 7.37 -12.29
N MET A 79 -8.68 6.83 -12.23
CA MET A 79 -9.90 7.52 -12.67
C MET A 79 -10.14 8.85 -11.93
N ALA A 80 -9.68 8.99 -10.69
CA ALA A 80 -9.83 10.21 -9.92
C ALA A 80 -8.99 11.38 -10.46
N TRP A 81 -8.00 11.11 -11.32
CA TRP A 81 -7.11 12.12 -11.92
C TRP A 81 -6.85 11.89 -13.41
N VAL A 82 -7.74 11.17 -14.10
CA VAL A 82 -7.63 10.91 -15.55
C VAL A 82 -7.55 12.20 -16.37
N HIS A 83 -8.13 13.30 -15.89
CA HIS A 83 -8.04 14.62 -16.53
C HIS A 83 -6.71 15.36 -16.24
N MET A 84 -5.93 14.91 -15.26
CA MET A 84 -4.62 15.45 -14.91
C MET A 84 -3.53 14.76 -15.73
N GLN A 85 -3.59 14.91 -17.05
CA GLN A 85 -2.76 14.19 -18.02
C GLN A 85 -1.25 14.22 -17.72
N LYS A 86 -0.75 15.34 -17.19
CA LYS A 86 0.66 15.46 -16.80
C LYS A 86 1.02 14.52 -15.66
N TYR A 87 0.14 14.38 -14.66
CA TYR A 87 0.33 13.49 -13.53
C TYR A 87 0.27 12.03 -13.97
N VAL A 88 -0.74 11.63 -14.75
CA VAL A 88 -0.87 10.26 -15.28
C VAL A 88 0.40 9.83 -16.04
N LYS A 89 0.88 10.65 -16.98
CA LYS A 89 2.09 10.35 -17.76
C LYS A 89 3.34 10.21 -16.88
N TRP A 90 3.44 11.01 -15.83
CA TRP A 90 4.58 10.99 -14.94
C TRP A 90 4.50 9.88 -13.89
N THR A 91 3.30 9.41 -13.52
CA THR A 91 3.10 8.20 -12.73
C THR A 91 3.70 7.00 -13.44
N GLU A 92 3.31 6.75 -14.70
CA GLU A 92 3.89 5.67 -15.53
C GLU A 92 5.42 5.81 -15.60
N LYS A 93 5.88 6.99 -16.07
CA LYS A 93 7.29 7.26 -16.27
C LYS A 93 8.10 7.02 -14.99
N PHE A 94 7.61 7.46 -13.84
CA PHE A 94 8.33 7.33 -12.60
C PHE A 94 8.39 5.86 -12.15
N PHE A 95 7.24 5.20 -11.98
CA PHE A 95 7.20 3.86 -11.39
C PHE A 95 7.68 2.75 -12.34
N TYR A 96 7.53 2.89 -13.66
CA TYR A 96 7.97 1.86 -14.61
C TYR A 96 9.38 2.09 -15.16
N HIS A 97 9.87 3.33 -15.15
CA HIS A 97 11.10 3.66 -15.90
C HIS A 97 12.16 4.43 -15.11
N ILE A 98 11.83 5.04 -13.97
CA ILE A 98 12.81 5.80 -13.17
C ILE A 98 13.13 5.07 -11.86
N LEU A 99 12.11 4.64 -11.12
CA LEU A 99 12.27 4.15 -9.76
C LEU A 99 13.13 2.87 -9.70
N GLU A 100 12.85 1.87 -10.54
CA GLU A 100 13.69 0.66 -10.56
C GLU A 100 15.15 0.95 -10.91
N PRO A 101 15.48 1.70 -12.00
CA PRO A 101 16.87 2.09 -12.23
C PRO A 101 17.55 2.81 -11.06
N GLU A 102 16.83 3.64 -10.30
CA GLU A 102 17.36 4.28 -9.10
C GLU A 102 17.64 3.27 -7.98
N ILE A 103 16.76 2.29 -7.76
CA ILE A 103 16.97 1.17 -6.81
C ILE A 103 18.20 0.35 -7.21
N ARG A 104 18.33 0.00 -8.50
CA ARG A 104 19.39 -0.90 -9.02
C ARG A 104 20.80 -0.34 -8.89
N LYS A 105 20.96 0.96 -8.62
CA LYS A 105 22.24 1.56 -8.24
C LYS A 105 22.80 0.99 -6.92
N TYR A 106 21.92 0.50 -6.03
CA TYR A 106 22.28 0.07 -4.67
C TYR A 106 21.81 -1.35 -4.34
N ASP A 107 20.71 -1.82 -4.94
CA ASP A 107 20.18 -3.17 -4.76
C ASP A 107 19.92 -3.86 -6.10
N LYS A 108 20.77 -4.83 -6.42
CA LYS A 108 20.75 -5.54 -7.71
C LYS A 108 19.87 -6.79 -7.73
N ASN A 109 19.42 -7.27 -6.57
CA ASN A 109 18.90 -8.62 -6.43
C ASN A 109 17.44 -8.66 -6.02
N THR A 110 16.97 -7.71 -5.20
CA THR A 110 15.60 -7.74 -4.69
C THR A 110 14.61 -7.42 -5.82
N PRO A 111 13.60 -8.27 -6.09
CA PRO A 111 12.57 -8.00 -7.07
C PRO A 111 11.85 -6.66 -6.86
N TYR A 112 11.39 -6.06 -7.96
CA TYR A 112 10.64 -4.81 -7.95
C TYR A 112 9.31 -4.99 -8.68
N THR A 113 8.25 -4.38 -8.15
CA THR A 113 6.97 -4.17 -8.84
C THR A 113 6.63 -2.67 -8.87
N PRO A 114 6.08 -2.13 -9.97
CA PRO A 114 5.78 -0.70 -10.10
C PRO A 114 4.66 -0.21 -9.18
N GLY A 115 3.77 -1.11 -8.72
CA GLY A 115 2.66 -0.79 -7.85
C GLY A 115 1.96 -2.04 -7.32
N SER A 116 0.97 -1.83 -6.46
CA SER A 116 0.11 -2.86 -5.90
C SER A 116 -1.31 -2.28 -5.75
N PRO A 117 -2.34 -2.82 -6.44
CA PRO A 117 -2.26 -3.96 -7.37
C PRO A 117 -1.57 -3.60 -8.70
N VAL A 118 -0.90 -4.57 -9.33
CA VAL A 118 -0.28 -4.42 -10.67
C VAL A 118 -0.93 -5.31 -11.74
N GLY A 119 -1.10 -4.76 -12.94
CA GLY A 119 -1.60 -5.47 -14.12
C GLY A 119 -0.50 -5.95 -15.08
N GLU A 120 -0.86 -6.16 -16.35
CA GLU A 120 0.07 -6.56 -17.42
C GLU A 120 1.05 -5.44 -17.81
N SER A 121 0.55 -4.21 -17.78
CA SER A 121 1.29 -2.97 -17.98
C SER A 121 0.55 -1.82 -17.30
N HIS A 122 1.11 -0.61 -17.35
CA HIS A 122 0.49 0.57 -16.75
C HIS A 122 -0.98 0.73 -17.18
N ASN A 123 -1.91 0.76 -16.21
CA ASN A 123 -3.37 0.83 -16.36
C ASN A 123 -4.01 -0.27 -17.24
N VAL A 124 -3.33 -1.40 -17.49
CA VAL A 124 -3.86 -2.52 -18.27
C VAL A 124 -3.94 -3.76 -17.39
N GLY A 125 -5.16 -4.27 -17.21
CA GLY A 125 -5.39 -5.49 -16.41
C GLY A 125 -5.16 -5.30 -14.92
N VAL A 126 -5.17 -4.06 -14.42
CA VAL A 126 -5.22 -3.76 -12.98
C VAL A 126 -6.47 -4.45 -12.40
N GLU A 127 -6.32 -5.06 -11.22
CA GLU A 127 -7.33 -5.91 -10.55
C GLU A 127 -7.67 -7.25 -11.23
N SER A 128 -7.02 -7.62 -12.34
CA SER A 128 -7.24 -8.91 -12.99
C SER A 128 -6.86 -10.07 -12.09
N ASP A 129 -7.74 -11.07 -11.95
CA ASP A 129 -7.45 -12.27 -11.15
C ASP A 129 -6.29 -13.13 -11.72
N ASN A 130 -5.92 -12.94 -13.00
CA ASN A 130 -4.96 -13.79 -13.69
C ASN A 130 -3.55 -13.19 -13.84
N VAL A 131 -3.35 -11.93 -13.43
CA VAL A 131 -2.09 -11.18 -13.58
C VAL A 131 -1.78 -10.45 -12.28
N GLY A 132 -0.50 -10.40 -11.89
CA GLY A 132 -0.04 -9.63 -10.73
C GLY A 132 -0.76 -9.99 -9.43
N ASP A 133 -1.06 -8.96 -8.63
CA ASP A 133 -1.75 -9.03 -7.36
C ASP A 133 -3.07 -8.23 -7.38
N THR A 134 -3.96 -8.50 -6.42
CA THR A 134 -5.29 -7.88 -6.36
C THR A 134 -5.66 -7.39 -4.97
N HIS A 135 -6.39 -6.28 -4.92
CA HIS A 135 -7.03 -5.73 -3.73
C HIS A 135 -8.53 -6.03 -3.76
N LEU A 136 -9.00 -6.97 -2.94
CA LEU A 136 -10.37 -7.48 -2.97
C LEU A 136 -11.31 -6.68 -2.06
N TRP A 137 -11.43 -5.38 -2.33
CA TRP A 137 -12.28 -4.47 -1.56
C TRP A 137 -13.77 -4.53 -1.89
N GLY A 138 -14.16 -5.37 -2.85
CA GLY A 138 -15.56 -5.54 -3.26
C GLY A 138 -16.50 -5.98 -2.13
N VAL A 139 -16.02 -6.69 -1.10
CA VAL A 139 -16.89 -7.13 0.03
C VAL A 139 -17.19 -5.99 0.99
N TRP A 140 -16.18 -5.24 1.41
CA TRP A 140 -16.36 -4.13 2.34
C TRP A 140 -16.85 -2.86 1.60
N HIS A 141 -15.99 -2.26 0.77
CA HIS A 141 -16.33 -1.02 0.04
C HIS A 141 -17.40 -1.23 -1.03
N GLY A 142 -17.39 -2.39 -1.71
CA GLY A 142 -18.36 -2.72 -2.76
C GLY A 142 -19.64 -3.40 -2.27
N LEU A 143 -19.81 -3.57 -0.95
CA LEU A 143 -20.98 -4.20 -0.30
C LEU A 143 -21.34 -5.59 -0.85
N LYS A 144 -20.37 -6.32 -1.43
CA LYS A 144 -20.60 -7.69 -1.86
C LYS A 144 -20.71 -8.59 -0.63
N PRO A 145 -21.54 -9.65 -0.70
CA PRO A 145 -21.61 -10.64 0.38
C PRO A 145 -20.25 -11.34 0.57
N MET A 146 -19.95 -11.79 1.80
CA MET A 146 -18.68 -12.45 2.16
C MET A 146 -18.34 -13.66 1.25
N ASN A 147 -19.35 -14.35 0.70
CA ASN A 147 -19.14 -15.45 -0.24
C ASN A 147 -18.59 -15.01 -1.61
N TYR A 148 -18.52 -13.70 -1.88
CA TYR A 148 -17.89 -13.13 -3.08
C TYR A 148 -16.39 -13.43 -3.14
N TYR A 149 -15.69 -13.48 -2.00
CA TYR A 149 -14.28 -13.88 -1.96
C TYR A 149 -14.03 -15.25 -2.61
N ARG A 150 -14.97 -16.19 -2.47
CA ARG A 150 -14.85 -17.54 -3.07
C ARG A 150 -15.00 -17.56 -4.58
N LYS A 151 -15.40 -16.44 -5.19
CA LYS A 151 -15.56 -16.29 -6.64
C LYS A 151 -14.35 -15.63 -7.31
N ARG A 152 -13.45 -15.02 -6.52
CA ARG A 152 -12.25 -14.33 -6.99
C ARG A 152 -11.05 -15.24 -6.78
N MET A 153 -10.48 -15.74 -7.87
CA MET A 153 -9.36 -16.70 -7.83
C MET A 153 -8.07 -16.01 -8.25
N THR A 154 -7.71 -14.96 -7.51
CA THR A 154 -6.52 -14.16 -7.78
C THR A 154 -5.23 -14.94 -7.64
N ARG A 155 -4.19 -14.56 -8.40
CA ARG A 155 -2.83 -15.12 -8.29
C ARG A 155 -2.18 -14.78 -6.94
N PHE A 156 -2.41 -13.56 -6.45
CA PHE A 156 -1.93 -13.10 -5.16
C PHE A 156 -2.90 -12.04 -4.60
N CYS A 157 -3.47 -12.30 -3.42
CA CYS A 157 -4.29 -11.32 -2.72
C CYS A 157 -3.40 -10.50 -1.77
N SER A 158 -3.06 -9.29 -2.18
CA SER A 158 -2.23 -8.35 -1.42
C SER A 158 -3.05 -7.51 -0.45
N GLU A 159 -4.33 -7.28 -0.75
CA GLU A 159 -5.29 -6.68 0.20
C GLU A 159 -6.68 -7.31 0.11
N PHE A 160 -7.30 -7.44 1.28
CA PHE A 160 -8.73 -7.64 1.48
C PHE A 160 -9.02 -7.39 2.97
N GLY A 161 -10.25 -7.04 3.32
CA GLY A 161 -10.55 -6.80 4.73
C GLY A 161 -12.00 -6.50 5.02
N PHE A 162 -12.29 -6.44 6.30
CA PHE A 162 -13.58 -6.05 6.86
C PHE A 162 -13.32 -5.35 8.21
N GLU A 163 -14.09 -4.30 8.51
CA GLU A 163 -13.92 -3.55 9.75
C GLU A 163 -14.50 -4.31 10.96
N SER A 164 -13.86 -4.17 12.12
CA SER A 164 -14.40 -4.67 13.39
C SER A 164 -14.04 -3.72 14.52
N LEU A 165 -14.82 -3.75 15.59
CA LEU A 165 -14.46 -3.04 16.81
C LEU A 165 -13.25 -3.70 17.48
N PRO A 166 -12.40 -2.92 18.17
CA PRO A 166 -11.33 -3.48 18.97
C PRO A 166 -11.88 -4.14 20.25
N ASP A 167 -11.01 -4.85 20.97
CA ASP A 167 -11.34 -5.43 22.28
C ASP A 167 -11.86 -4.37 23.28
N MET A 168 -12.73 -4.77 24.20
CA MET A 168 -13.33 -3.87 25.20
C MET A 168 -12.27 -3.09 26.00
N LYS A 169 -11.12 -3.68 26.30
CA LYS A 169 -10.02 -2.98 27.01
C LYS A 169 -9.45 -1.82 26.22
N ALA A 170 -9.53 -1.84 24.88
CA ALA A 170 -9.17 -0.71 24.05
C ALA A 170 -10.29 0.33 24.02
N ILE A 171 -11.55 -0.11 23.96
CA ILE A 171 -12.73 0.77 24.00
C ILE A 171 -12.77 1.60 25.28
N GLU A 172 -12.52 0.98 26.42
CA GLU A 172 -12.48 1.62 27.74
C GLU A 172 -11.43 2.75 27.85
N LYS A 173 -10.43 2.79 26.95
CA LYS A 173 -9.44 3.88 26.92
C LYS A 173 -9.99 5.17 26.31
N PHE A 174 -11.05 5.10 25.50
CA PHE A 174 -11.59 6.27 24.80
C PHE A 174 -13.09 6.50 25.02
N ALA A 175 -13.83 5.52 25.58
CA ALA A 175 -15.26 5.58 25.78
C ALA A 175 -15.67 5.10 27.18
N LYS A 176 -16.69 5.74 27.77
CA LYS A 176 -17.33 5.29 29.03
C LYS A 176 -18.50 4.34 28.71
N PRO A 177 -18.99 3.57 29.69
CA PRO A 177 -20.16 2.70 29.49
C PRO A 177 -21.41 3.40 28.93
N SER A 178 -21.61 4.68 29.24
CA SER A 178 -22.70 5.50 28.65
C SER A 178 -22.57 5.72 27.15
N ASP A 179 -21.37 5.55 26.60
CA ASP A 179 -21.02 5.84 25.22
C ASP A 179 -21.02 4.57 24.35
N TYR A 180 -21.33 3.39 24.91
CA TYR A 180 -21.29 2.08 24.23
C TYR A 180 -22.46 1.91 23.25
N SER A 181 -22.46 2.74 22.24
CA SER A 181 -23.35 2.70 21.10
C SER A 181 -22.57 3.15 19.86
N LEU A 182 -22.70 2.39 18.77
CA LEU A 182 -22.16 2.75 17.46
C LEU A 182 -22.68 4.11 16.96
N SER A 183 -23.83 4.56 17.47
CA SER A 183 -24.43 5.84 17.12
C SER A 183 -24.05 6.99 18.06
N SER A 184 -23.26 6.73 19.11
CA SER A 184 -22.77 7.78 20.02
C SER A 184 -21.80 8.72 19.31
N ASP A 185 -21.70 9.97 19.79
CA ASP A 185 -20.75 10.93 19.24
C ASP A 185 -19.30 10.48 19.47
N VAL A 186 -19.03 9.76 20.56
CA VAL A 186 -17.70 9.19 20.84
C VAL A 186 -17.32 8.18 19.76
N PHE A 187 -18.17 7.20 19.45
CA PHE A 187 -17.87 6.21 18.41
C PHE A 187 -17.87 6.82 17.00
N LYS A 188 -18.75 7.79 16.72
CA LYS A 188 -18.73 8.53 15.44
C LYS A 188 -17.48 9.40 15.27
N SER A 189 -16.94 9.94 16.36
CA SER A 189 -15.67 10.68 16.36
C SER A 189 -14.45 9.79 16.14
N GLN A 190 -14.65 8.47 16.12
CA GLN A 190 -13.69 7.47 15.69
C GLN A 190 -14.08 6.91 14.30
N PRO A 191 -14.14 7.75 13.24
CA PRO A 191 -14.70 7.35 11.95
C PRO A 191 -13.90 6.27 11.22
N LYS A 192 -12.66 5.98 11.67
CA LYS A 192 -11.83 4.86 11.21
C LYS A 192 -12.14 3.53 11.92
N MET A 193 -13.12 3.50 12.83
CA MET A 193 -13.60 2.31 13.54
C MET A 193 -15.11 2.05 13.34
N CYS A 194 -15.83 3.02 12.76
CA CYS A 194 -17.28 3.02 12.63
C CYS A 194 -17.69 3.70 11.31
N GLN A 195 -17.42 3.06 10.17
CA GLN A 195 -18.09 3.47 8.93
C GLN A 195 -19.52 2.92 8.93
N ARG A 196 -20.49 3.75 8.51
CA ARG A 196 -21.90 3.36 8.45
C ARG A 196 -22.06 2.16 7.53
N GLN A 197 -22.45 1.02 8.10
CA GLN A 197 -23.05 -0.09 7.36
C GLN A 197 -24.47 0.27 6.90
#